data_AF-A0A538F1S1-F1
#
_entry.id   AF-A0A538F1S1-F1
#
_cell.length_a   1.000
_cell.length_b   1.000
_cell.length_c   1.000
_cell.angle_alpha   90.00
_cell.angle_beta   90.00
_cell.angle_gamma   90.00
#
_symmetry.space_group_name_H-M   'P 1'
#
loop_
_entity.id
_entity.type
_entity.pdbx_description
1 polymer ?
#
loop_
_entity_poly.entity_id
_entity_poly.type
_entity_poly.pdbx_seq_one_letter_code
_entity_poly.pdbx_strand_id
1 'polypeptide(L)'
;MGVFFIDTSTGRVATQRQLAEAGVMDEDDLPPPPWHRIQGPSDASTMWYAVMRKRTRGVFIGTLCIRHTERQASLAAEGWDEVPVPEIGVE
;
A
#
# COMPACT_ATOMS: atom_id res chain seq x y z
N MET A 1 -3.40 -12.22 0.57
CA MET A 1 -3.77 -11.86 -0.82
C MET A 1 -4.81 -10.77 -0.71
N GLY A 2 -4.70 -9.69 -1.48
CA GLY A 2 -5.72 -8.65 -1.42
C GLY A 2 -5.32 -7.34 -2.07
N VAL A 3 -6.27 -6.41 -2.01
CA VAL A 3 -6.10 -5.02 -2.41
C VAL A 3 -5.45 -4.23 -1.27
N PHE A 4 -4.50 -3.37 -1.62
CA PHE A 4 -3.82 -2.48 -0.67
C PHE A 4 -4.26 -1.04 -0.91
N PHE A 5 -4.26 -0.26 0.16
CA PHE A 5 -4.59 1.15 0.19
C PHE A 5 -3.49 1.92 0.90
N ILE A 6 -3.33 3.19 0.55
CA ILE A 6 -2.41 4.13 1.19
C ILE A 6 -3.17 5.35 1.69
N ASP A 7 -2.93 5.74 2.94
CA ASP A 7 -3.32 7.03 3.46
C ASP A 7 -2.38 8.08 2.89
N THR A 8 -2.90 8.94 2.01
CA THR A 8 -2.12 9.97 1.31
C THR A 8 -1.58 11.05 2.23
N SER A 9 -2.10 11.18 3.45
CA SER A 9 -1.68 12.17 4.44
C SER A 9 -0.58 11.64 5.37
N THR A 10 -0.68 10.39 5.81
CA THR A 10 0.26 9.78 6.79
C THR A 10 1.27 8.82 6.17
N GLY A 11 0.98 8.28 4.97
CA GLY A 11 1.79 7.26 4.32
C GLY A 11 1.62 5.85 4.91
N ARG A 12 0.61 5.66 5.77
CA ARG A 12 0.20 4.34 6.24
C ARG A 12 -0.37 3.50 5.10
N VAL A 13 -0.17 2.20 5.18
CA VAL A 13 -0.68 1.24 4.20
C VAL A 13 -1.47 0.18 4.92
N ALA A 14 -2.66 -0.14 4.40
CA ALA A 14 -3.52 -1.18 4.94
C ALA A 14 -4.11 -2.03 3.80
N THR A 15 -4.46 -3.27 4.12
CA THR A 15 -5.27 -4.11 3.21
C THR A 15 -6.75 -3.75 3.31
N GLN A 16 -7.53 -4.10 2.28
CA GLN A 16 -9.00 -3.95 2.30
C GLN A 16 -9.62 -4.53 3.57
N ARG A 17 -9.26 -5.78 3.91
CA ARG A 17 -9.74 -6.46 5.11
C ARG A 17 -9.44 -5.67 6.38
N GLN A 18 -8.22 -5.14 6.52
CA GLN A 18 -7.85 -4.37 7.72
C GLN A 18 -8.62 -3.04 7.83
N LEU A 19 -8.90 -2.37 6.70
CA LEU A 19 -9.73 -1.16 6.70
C LEU A 19 -11.18 -1.48 7.08
N ALA A 20 -11.73 -2.59 6.58
CA ALA A 20 -13.07 -3.05 6.93
C ALA A 20 -13.15 -3.45 8.42
N GLU A 21 -12.17 -4.22 8.92
CA GLU A 21 -12.08 -4.60 10.33
C GLU A 21 -11.96 -3.40 11.28
N ALA A 22 -11.34 -2.31 10.82
CA ALA A 22 -11.24 -1.06 11.57
C ALA A 22 -12.47 -0.15 11.41
N GLY A 23 -13.48 -0.55 10.64
CA GLY A 23 -14.69 0.24 10.38
C GLY A 23 -14.44 1.51 9.54
N VAL A 24 -13.33 1.57 8.80
CA VAL A 24 -12.99 2.70 7.92
C VAL A 24 -13.81 2.68 6.63
N MET A 25 -14.21 1.49 6.18
CA MET A 25 -15.02 1.24 5.00
C MET A 25 -15.89 0.00 5.21
N ASP A 26 -17.01 -0.09 4.50
CA ASP A 26 -17.70 -1.36 4.30
C ASP A 26 -16.93 -2.21 3.27
N GLU A 27 -17.03 -3.54 3.36
CA GLU A 27 -16.20 -4.47 2.58
C GLU A 27 -16.33 -4.29 1.05
N ASP A 28 -17.51 -3.86 0.60
CA ASP A 28 -17.86 -3.62 -0.82
C ASP A 28 -17.66 -2.16 -1.29
N ASP A 29 -17.32 -1.23 -0.39
CA ASP A 29 -17.19 0.19 -0.69
C ASP A 29 -15.75 0.64 -0.93
N LEU A 30 -15.58 1.78 -1.62
CA LEU A 30 -14.28 2.46 -1.71
C LEU A 30 -14.02 3.20 -0.39
N PRO A 31 -12.81 3.08 0.20
CA PRO A 31 -12.53 3.79 1.44
C PRO A 31 -12.55 5.30 1.20
N PRO A 32 -13.05 6.07 2.18
CA PRO A 32 -13.09 7.51 2.06
C PRO A 32 -11.67 8.09 2.07
N PRO A 33 -11.48 9.33 1.55
CA PRO A 33 -10.24 10.07 1.75
C PRO A 33 -9.86 10.08 3.25
N PRO A 34 -8.57 9.98 3.59
CA PRO A 34 -7.40 10.10 2.72
C PRO A 34 -6.89 8.78 2.11
N TRP A 35 -7.65 7.68 2.22
CA TRP A 35 -7.24 6.37 1.74
C TRP A 35 -7.44 6.23 0.23
N HIS A 36 -6.38 5.85 -0.48
CA HIS A 36 -6.40 5.63 -1.93
C HIS A 36 -5.89 4.23 -2.27
N ARG A 37 -6.55 3.57 -3.21
CA ARG A 37 -6.16 2.24 -3.68
C ARG A 37 -4.80 2.27 -4.35
N ILE A 38 -3.90 1.39 -3.93
CA ILE A 38 -2.67 1.08 -4.64
C ILE A 38 -3.02 0.16 -5.82
N GLN A 39 -2.61 0.56 -7.03
CA GLN A 39 -2.88 -0.22 -8.24
C GLN A 39 -2.08 -1.53 -8.21
N GLY A 40 -2.76 -2.64 -8.54
CA GLY A 40 -2.15 -3.96 -8.64
C GLY A 40 -3.16 -5.11 -8.65
N PRO A 41 -2.69 -6.36 -8.75
CA PRO A 41 -3.54 -7.54 -8.75
C PRO A 41 -4.37 -7.65 -7.47
N SER A 42 -5.64 -8.07 -7.59
CA SER A 42 -6.54 -8.26 -6.44
C SER A 42 -6.10 -9.41 -5.53
N ASP A 43 -5.26 -10.32 -6.03
CA ASP A 43 -4.70 -11.46 -5.33
C ASP A 43 -3.25 -11.23 -4.87
N ALA A 44 -2.76 -9.99 -4.88
CA ALA A 44 -1.38 -9.69 -4.47
C ALA A 44 -1.11 -10.15 -3.03
N SER A 45 -0.01 -10.89 -2.84
CA SER A 45 0.45 -11.37 -1.53
C SER A 45 1.77 -10.72 -1.16
N THR A 46 1.93 -10.28 0.10
CA THR A 46 3.20 -9.73 0.61
C THR A 46 4.35 -10.74 0.61
N MET A 47 4.06 -12.04 0.41
CA MET A 47 5.06 -13.06 0.15
C MET A 47 5.81 -12.83 -1.16
N TRP A 48 5.12 -12.32 -2.19
CA TRP A 48 5.68 -12.13 -3.54
C TRP A 48 5.80 -10.67 -3.93
N TYR A 49 4.97 -9.80 -3.37
CA TYR A 49 4.93 -8.37 -3.66
C TYR A 49 5.51 -7.55 -2.51
N ALA A 50 6.36 -6.59 -2.84
CA ALA A 50 6.72 -5.49 -1.98
C ALA A 50 5.69 -4.37 -2.17
N VAL A 51 5.21 -3.81 -1.05
CA VAL A 51 4.45 -2.57 -1.08
C VAL A 51 5.43 -1.43 -0.92
N MET A 52 5.51 -0.56 -1.92
CA MET A 52 6.42 0.57 -1.92
C MET A 52 5.61 1.85 -1.70
N ARG A 53 6.13 2.77 -0.89
CA ARG A 53 5.58 4.12 -0.71
C ARG A 53 6.61 5.18 -1.06
N LYS A 54 6.14 6.34 -1.48
CA LYS A 54 6.99 7.52 -1.71
C LYS A 54 6.22 8.79 -1.36
N ARG A 55 6.90 9.76 -0.74
CA ARG A 55 6.35 11.09 -0.54
C ARG A 55 6.69 11.98 -1.73
N THR A 56 5.68 12.57 -2.36
CA THR A 56 5.83 13.48 -3.50
C THR A 56 4.87 14.65 -3.38
N ARG A 57 5.37 15.88 -3.62
CA ARG A 57 4.57 17.11 -3.58
C ARG A 57 3.65 17.24 -2.35
N GLY A 58 4.13 16.79 -1.19
CA GLY A 58 3.40 16.85 0.09
C GLY A 58 2.47 15.67 0.39
N VAL A 59 2.19 14.78 -0.56
CA VAL A 59 1.31 13.60 -0.38
C VAL A 59 2.08 12.29 -0.50
N PHE A 60 1.55 11.21 0.07
CA PHE A 60 2.08 9.86 -0.11
C PHE A 60 1.40 9.14 -1.28
N ILE A 61 2.19 8.42 -2.07
CA ILE A 61 1.73 7.53 -3.14
C ILE A 61 2.29 6.13 -2.91
N GLY A 62 1.57 5.12 -3.39
CA GLY A 62 1.97 3.71 -3.25
C GLY A 62 2.01 2.98 -4.59
N THR A 63 2.84 1.94 -4.67
CA THR A 63 2.89 1.00 -5.79
C THR A 63 3.20 -0.41 -5.29
N LEU A 64 2.78 -1.42 -6.04
CA LEU A 64 3.22 -2.80 -5.84
C LEU A 64 4.31 -3.15 -6.84
N CYS A 65 5.29 -3.97 -6.43
CA CYS A 65 6.23 -4.62 -7.33
C CYS A 65 6.60 -6.01 -6.81
N ILE A 66 7.01 -6.92 -7.69
CA ILE A 66 7.44 -8.25 -7.29
C ILE A 66 8.78 -8.13 -6.53
N ARG A 67 8.89 -8.81 -5.39
CA ARG A 67 10.08 -8.86 -4.54
C ARG A 67 11.27 -9.48 -5.27
N HIS A 68 12.48 -9.08 -4.88
CA HIS A 68 13.74 -9.63 -5.39
C HIS A 68 13.90 -9.51 -6.92
N THR A 69 13.27 -8.50 -7.50
CA THR A 69 13.43 -8.14 -8.92
C THR A 69 14.21 -6.83 -9.04
N GLU A 70 14.82 -6.60 -10.20
CA GLU A 70 15.51 -5.34 -10.53
C GLU A 70 14.58 -4.12 -10.36
N ARG A 71 13.27 -4.30 -10.57
CA ARG A 71 12.28 -3.25 -10.41
C ARG A 71 12.22 -2.73 -8.98
N GLN A 72 12.33 -3.59 -7.98
CA GLN A 72 12.34 -3.18 -6.57
C GLN A 72 13.56 -2.31 -6.26
N ALA A 73 14.74 -2.71 -6.74
CA ALA A 73 15.98 -1.94 -6.56
C ALA A 73 15.93 -0.58 -7.29
N SER A 74 15.36 -0.53 -8.51
CA SER A 74 15.13 0.71 -9.25
C SER A 74 14.25 1.68 -8.47
N LEU A 75 13.13 1.18 -7.91
CA LEU A 75 12.23 2.00 -7.11
C LEU A 75 12.94 2.52 -5.84
N ALA A 76 13.71 1.68 -5.15
CA ALA A 76 14.49 2.12 -3.99
C ALA A 76 15.48 3.25 -4.36
N ALA A 77 16.19 3.12 -5.48
CA ALA A 77 17.11 4.15 -5.98
C ALA A 77 16.39 5.47 -6.36
N GLU A 78 15.13 5.40 -6.78
CA GLU A 78 14.27 6.55 -7.05
C GLU A 78 13.66 7.18 -5.77
N GLY A 79 14.01 6.70 -4.58
CA GLY A 79 13.52 7.20 -3.30
C GLY A 79 12.14 6.66 -2.92
N TRP A 80 11.81 5.43 -3.33
CA TRP A 80 10.69 4.68 -2.78
C TRP A 80 11.15 3.84 -1.59
N ASP A 81 10.36 3.85 -0.54
CA ASP A 81 10.58 3.04 0.66
C ASP A 81 9.67 1.81 0.62
N GLU A 82 10.24 0.64 0.90
CA GLU A 82 9.41 -0.54 1.15
C GLU A 82 8.69 -0.38 2.50
N VAL A 83 7.39 -0.65 2.53
CA VAL A 83 6.62 -0.74 3.77
C VAL A 83 6.81 -2.14 4.35
N PRO A 84 7.41 -2.28 5.54
CA PRO A 84 7.58 -3.57 6.18
C PRO A 84 6.23 -4.23 6.43
N VAL A 85 6.13 -5.55 6.24
CA VAL A 85 4.87 -6.29 6.48
C VAL A 85 4.28 -6.05 7.88
N PRO A 86 5.08 -5.96 8.96
CA PRO A 86 4.55 -5.64 10.30
C PRO A 86 3.95 -4.23 10.44
N GLU A 87 4.30 -3.30 9.55
CA GLU A 87 3.78 -1.92 9.53
C GLU A 87 2.53 -1.78 8.65
N ILE A 88 2.09 -2.86 7.98
CA ILE A 88 0.86 -2.84 7.18
C ILE A 88 -0.32 -3.01 8.12
N GLY A 89 -1.05 -1.91 8.35
CA GLY A 89 -2.14 -1.81 9.30
C GLY A 89 -2.73 -0.40 9.33
N VAL A 90 -3.80 -0.25 10.11
CA VAL A 90 -4.54 1.03 10.24
C VAL A 90 -3.92 1.93 11.33
N GLU A 91 -3.19 1.35 12.29
CA GLU A 91 -2.58 2.03 13.44
C GLU A 91 -1.05 2.04 13.37
#